data_AF-A0A917R6L2-F1
#
_entry.id   AF-A0A917R6L2-F1
#
_cell.length_a   1.000
_cell.length_b   1.000
_cell.length_c   1.000
_cell.angle_alpha   90.00
_cell.angle_beta   90.00
_cell.angle_gamma   90.00
#
_symmetry.space_group_name_H-M   'P 1'
#
loop_
_entity.id
_entity.type
_entity.pdbx_description
1 polymer ?
#
loop_
_entity_poly.entity_id
_entity_poly.type
_entity_poly.pdbx_seq_one_letter_code
_entity_poly.pdbx_strand_id
1 'polypeptide(L)'
;MRPDAEPDDRVAALLRDRLRAADEEIETPPGLWERVRSADAPPRRAAIGARLRTGWAIAAAAVLVCAVALGAWWLVRPTADTPPADRGRFDASVTVFNAEGPCRPLRTLECALRLAKDPYAEYAAPGNTAGRVWHGDRLAAACVVTRGTMVTDESGISSTRWYLVRNREGAEGWLPGVRTRNTAELRTCSADEARNSP
;
A
#
# COMPACT_ATOMS: atom_id res chain seq x y z
N MET A 1 -15.38 -40.46 31.54
CA MET A 1 -16.32 -39.87 30.57
C MET A 1 -15.69 -38.57 30.08
N ARG A 2 -15.07 -38.54 28.89
CA ARG A 2 -14.55 -37.30 28.30
C ARG A 2 -15.74 -36.58 27.64
N PRO A 3 -15.91 -35.26 27.82
CA PRO A 3 -16.97 -34.53 27.14
C PRO A 3 -16.69 -34.57 25.64
N ASP A 4 -17.72 -34.86 24.85
CA ASP A 4 -17.64 -34.88 23.40
C ASP A 4 -17.22 -33.49 22.90
N ALA A 5 -16.04 -33.39 22.31
CA ALA A 5 -15.53 -32.14 21.76
C ALA A 5 -16.49 -31.60 20.69
N GLU A 6 -16.75 -30.28 20.73
CA GLU A 6 -17.60 -29.57 19.78
C GLU A 6 -17.16 -29.87 18.34
N PRO A 7 -18.08 -29.92 17.36
CA PRO A 7 -17.74 -30.26 15.98
C PRO A 7 -16.61 -29.41 15.40
N ASP A 8 -16.51 -28.14 15.81
CA ASP A 8 -15.48 -27.20 15.39
C ASP A 8 -14.08 -27.58 15.90
N ASP A 9 -13.97 -28.06 17.14
CA ASP A 9 -12.70 -28.51 17.72
C ASP A 9 -12.14 -29.74 17.00
N ARG A 10 -13.03 -30.63 16.55
CA ARG A 10 -12.66 -31.82 15.75
C ARG A 10 -12.16 -31.42 14.36
N VAL A 11 -12.82 -30.46 13.71
CA VAL A 11 -12.38 -29.93 12.41
C VAL A 11 -11.03 -29.24 12.55
N ALA A 12 -10.86 -28.42 13.60
CA ALA A 12 -9.59 -27.75 13.88
C ALA A 12 -8.47 -28.76 14.17
N ALA A 13 -8.74 -29.86 14.88
CA ALA A 13 -7.76 -30.92 15.12
C ALA A 13 -7.33 -31.61 13.81
N LEU A 14 -8.29 -31.97 12.95
CA LEU A 14 -8.01 -32.58 11.65
C LEU A 14 -7.18 -31.66 10.74
N LEU A 15 -7.48 -30.35 10.74
CA LEU A 15 -6.70 -29.35 10.00
C LEU A 15 -5.26 -29.26 10.51
N ARG A 16 -5.06 -29.23 11.83
CA ARG A 16 -3.71 -29.19 12.43
C ARG A 16 -2.89 -30.43 12.10
N ASP A 17 -3.51 -31.61 12.11
CA ASP A 17 -2.80 -32.84 11.76
C ASP A 17 -2.45 -32.89 10.27
N ARG A 18 -3.35 -32.41 9.40
CA ARG A 18 -3.07 -32.32 7.96
C ARG A 18 -1.96 -31.31 7.64
N LEU A 19 -1.92 -30.19 8.35
CA LEU A 19 -0.83 -29.21 8.22
C LEU A 19 0.50 -29.78 8.69
N ARG A 20 0.52 -30.52 9.80
CA ARG A 20 1.74 -31.17 10.30
C ARG A 20 2.27 -32.20 9.31
N ALA A 21 1.39 -33.04 8.76
CA ALA A 21 1.78 -34.01 7.73
C ALA A 21 2.36 -33.33 6.49
N ALA A 22 1.76 -32.22 6.04
CA ALA A 22 2.28 -31.45 4.91
C ALA A 22 3.64 -30.79 5.22
N ASP A 23 3.87 -30.34 6.45
CA ASP A 23 5.15 -29.73 6.87
C ASP A 23 6.27 -30.78 6.95
N GLU A 24 5.95 -32.00 7.40
CA GLU A 24 6.88 -33.14 7.41
C GLU A 24 7.28 -33.58 5.99
N GLU A 25 6.43 -33.36 4.99
CA GLU A 25 6.74 -33.64 3.57
C GLU A 25 7.64 -32.57 2.92
N ILE A 26 7.83 -31.40 3.54
CA ILE A 26 8.65 -30.31 2.98
C ILE A 26 10.13 -30.56 3.27
N GLU A 27 10.83 -31.12 2.28
CA GLU A 27 12.29 -31.20 2.31
C GLU A 27 12.94 -29.94 1.71
N THR A 28 14.07 -29.52 2.32
CA THR A 28 14.83 -28.39 1.81
C THR A 28 15.65 -28.82 0.58
N PRO A 29 15.51 -28.16 -0.59
CA PRO A 29 16.29 -28.54 -1.77
C PRO A 29 17.79 -28.45 -1.50
N PRO A 30 18.61 -29.40 -2.00
CA PRO A 30 20.05 -29.35 -1.83
C PRO A 30 20.62 -28.06 -2.43
N GLY A 31 21.55 -27.42 -1.73
CA GLY A 31 22.19 -26.18 -2.20
C GLY A 31 21.36 -24.91 -2.02
N LEU A 32 20.15 -24.97 -1.41
CA LEU A 32 19.33 -23.78 -1.17
C LEU A 32 20.08 -22.73 -0.34
N TRP A 33 20.71 -23.15 0.76
CA TRP A 33 21.40 -22.25 1.69
C TRP A 33 22.68 -21.66 1.10
N GLU A 34 23.36 -22.38 0.20
CA GLU A 34 24.48 -21.87 -0.58
C GLU A 34 24.03 -20.76 -1.53
N ARG A 35 22.88 -20.92 -2.18
CA ARG A 35 22.31 -19.89 -3.07
C ARG A 35 21.89 -18.63 -2.31
N VAL A 36 21.25 -18.79 -1.15
CA VAL A 36 20.87 -17.64 -0.28
C VAL A 36 22.13 -16.88 0.17
N ARG A 37 23.17 -17.58 0.65
CA ARG A 37 24.44 -16.95 1.04
C ARG A 37 25.18 -16.30 -0.13
N SER A 38 25.04 -16.85 -1.34
CA SER A 38 25.67 -16.28 -2.55
C SER A 38 24.96 -15.01 -3.03
N ALA A 39 23.67 -14.85 -2.72
CA ALA A 39 22.89 -13.66 -3.06
C ALA A 39 23.19 -12.46 -2.13
N ASP A 40 23.75 -12.71 -0.94
CA ASP A 40 24.20 -11.69 0.02
C ASP A 40 25.55 -11.03 -0.34
N ALA A 41 26.12 -11.35 -1.51
CA ALA A 41 27.31 -10.65 -1.99
C ALA A 41 27.02 -9.15 -2.13
N PRO A 42 27.83 -8.25 -1.52
CA PRO A 42 27.60 -6.82 -1.62
C PRO A 42 27.67 -6.36 -3.08
N PRO A 43 26.89 -5.33 -3.48
CA PRO A 43 26.93 -4.84 -4.85
C PRO A 43 28.37 -4.46 -5.21
N ARG A 44 28.89 -5.05 -6.29
CA ARG A 44 30.16 -4.63 -6.89
C ARG A 44 30.03 -3.15 -7.24
N ARG A 45 30.67 -2.28 -6.45
CA ARG A 45 30.83 -0.87 -6.78
C ARG A 45 31.57 -0.80 -8.10
N ALA A 46 30.86 -0.54 -9.19
CA ALA A 46 31.49 -0.13 -10.44
C ALA A 46 32.25 1.16 -10.13
N ALA A 47 33.58 1.10 -10.20
CA ALA A 47 34.42 2.28 -10.13
C ALA A 47 34.10 3.15 -11.35
N ILE A 48 33.25 4.16 -11.16
CA ILE A 48 33.03 5.22 -12.15
C ILE A 48 34.29 6.08 -12.11
N GLY A 49 35.29 5.66 -12.89
CA GLY A 49 36.52 6.40 -13.09
C GLY A 49 36.23 7.77 -13.69
N ALA A 50 36.85 8.79 -13.11
CA ALA A 50 36.78 10.17 -13.54
C ALA A 50 37.12 10.32 -15.04
N ARG A 51 36.12 10.70 -15.84
CA ARG A 51 36.30 11.41 -17.11
C ARG A 51 35.40 12.64 -17.15
N LEU A 52 35.57 13.51 -16.16
CA LEU A 52 35.23 14.93 -16.28
C LEU A 52 36.34 15.59 -17.10
N ARG A 53 36.10 15.79 -18.40
CA ARG A 53 36.65 16.89 -19.25
C ARG A 53 36.52 16.52 -20.72
N THR A 54 35.39 16.84 -21.33
CA THR A 54 35.18 17.27 -22.74
C THR A 54 33.73 17.01 -23.14
N GLY A 55 32.86 18.02 -23.02
CA GLY A 55 31.46 17.85 -23.42
C GLY A 55 30.54 19.05 -23.20
N TRP A 56 31.07 20.20 -22.75
CA TRP A 56 30.30 21.43 -22.55
C TRP A 56 29.81 22.11 -23.85
N ALA A 57 29.95 21.46 -25.01
CA ALA A 57 29.53 22.00 -26.29
C ALA A 57 28.28 21.32 -26.90
N ILE A 58 27.74 20.25 -26.28
CA ILE A 58 26.54 19.53 -26.81
C ILE A 58 25.28 19.82 -25.96
N ALA A 59 25.43 20.50 -24.82
CA ALA A 59 24.33 20.71 -23.86
C ALA A 59 23.26 21.73 -24.32
N ALA A 60 23.50 22.54 -25.35
CA ALA A 60 22.56 23.58 -25.77
C ALA A 60 21.42 23.09 -26.69
N ALA A 61 21.62 22.00 -27.45
CA ALA A 61 20.64 21.54 -28.43
C ALA A 61 19.56 20.60 -27.83
N ALA A 62 19.88 19.87 -26.76
CA ALA A 62 18.95 18.89 -26.15
C ALA A 62 17.81 19.53 -25.33
N VAL A 63 18.02 20.75 -24.81
CA VAL A 63 17.02 21.45 -23.98
C VAL A 63 15.81 21.90 -24.81
N LEU A 64 16.01 22.24 -26.10
CA LEU A 64 14.92 22.70 -26.96
C LEU A 64 13.96 21.58 -27.37
N VAL A 65 14.47 20.35 -27.58
CA VAL A 65 13.66 19.19 -27.99
C VAL A 65 12.81 18.65 -26.82
N CYS A 66 13.37 18.63 -25.60
CA CYS A 66 12.61 18.22 -24.40
C CYS A 66 11.47 19.19 -24.07
N ALA A 67 11.63 20.49 -24.31
CA ALA A 67 10.59 21.49 -24.06
C ALA A 67 9.35 21.31 -24.97
N VAL A 68 9.56 20.97 -26.25
CA VAL A 68 8.45 20.74 -27.20
C VAL A 68 7.74 19.41 -26.92
N ALA A 69 8.48 18.35 -26.56
CA ALA A 69 7.89 17.05 -26.23
C ALA A 69 7.08 17.08 -24.90
N LEU A 70 7.54 17.82 -23.89
CA LEU A 70 6.82 17.99 -22.62
C LEU A 70 5.59 18.91 -22.75
N GLY A 71 5.64 19.90 -23.64
CA GLY A 71 4.49 20.76 -23.95
C GLY A 71 3.36 20.04 -24.67
N ALA A 72 3.69 19.14 -25.61
CA ALA A 72 2.70 18.34 -26.34
C ALA A 72 2.04 17.26 -25.47
N TRP A 73 2.77 16.65 -24.53
CA TRP A 73 2.20 15.64 -23.62
C TRP A 73 1.13 16.23 -22.69
N TRP A 74 1.26 17.51 -22.31
CA TRP A 74 0.25 18.18 -21.49
C TRP A 74 -1.07 18.46 -22.24
N LEU A 75 -1.03 18.56 -23.58
CA LEU A 75 -2.21 18.79 -24.42
C LEU A 75 -2.96 17.51 -24.78
N VAL A 76 -2.33 16.33 -24.63
CA VAL A 76 -2.95 15.02 -24.88
C VAL A 76 -3.20 14.29 -23.56
N ARG A 77 -3.88 14.96 -22.61
CA ARG A 77 -4.57 14.20 -21.56
C ARG A 77 -5.86 13.66 -22.17
N PRO A 78 -6.01 12.33 -22.33
CA PRO A 78 -7.34 11.78 -22.58
C PRO A 78 -8.21 12.16 -21.37
N THR A 79 -9.24 12.95 -21.62
CA THR A 79 -10.38 13.10 -20.70
C THR A 79 -10.96 11.71 -20.53
N ALA A 80 -10.59 11.06 -19.44
CA ALA A 80 -11.22 9.81 -19.04
C ALA A 80 -12.70 10.08 -18.82
N ASP A 81 -13.50 9.25 -19.48
CA ASP A 81 -14.94 9.30 -19.56
C ASP A 81 -15.64 9.38 -18.20
N THR A 82 -16.71 10.17 -18.21
CA THR A 82 -17.86 10.24 -17.30
C THR A 82 -17.73 9.52 -15.95
N PRO A 83 -17.53 10.26 -14.83
CA PRO A 83 -17.54 9.67 -13.50
C PRO A 83 -18.94 9.16 -13.11
N PRO A 84 -19.07 7.98 -12.48
CA PRO A 84 -20.32 7.51 -11.92
C PRO A 84 -20.80 8.42 -10.76
N ALA A 85 -22.11 8.38 -10.52
CA ALA A 85 -22.89 9.33 -9.74
C ALA A 85 -22.59 9.29 -8.22
N ASP A 86 -21.61 10.09 -7.77
CA ASP A 86 -21.50 10.55 -6.37
C ASP A 86 -20.64 11.83 -6.26
N ARG A 87 -20.89 12.78 -7.18
CA ARG A 87 -20.12 14.03 -7.31
C ARG A 87 -20.43 14.95 -6.12
N GLY A 88 -19.65 14.81 -5.06
CA GLY A 88 -19.63 15.78 -3.95
C GLY A 88 -18.96 15.24 -2.69
N ARG A 89 -19.02 13.92 -2.46
CA ARG A 89 -18.42 13.34 -1.25
C ARG A 89 -16.94 13.04 -1.39
N PHE A 90 -16.52 12.45 -2.51
CA PHE A 90 -15.13 12.02 -2.76
C PHE A 90 -14.51 12.83 -3.91
N ASP A 91 -14.13 14.08 -3.64
CA ASP A 91 -13.65 15.05 -4.62
C ASP A 91 -12.12 15.19 -4.67
N ALA A 92 -11.43 14.78 -3.61
CA ALA A 92 -9.97 14.76 -3.56
C ALA A 92 -9.38 13.40 -3.95
N SER A 93 -8.07 13.36 -4.18
CA SER A 93 -7.34 12.11 -4.39
C SER A 93 -6.18 11.97 -3.41
N VAL A 94 -6.01 10.76 -2.88
CA VAL A 94 -4.85 10.38 -2.08
C VAL A 94 -4.14 9.20 -2.73
N THR A 95 -2.81 9.17 -2.61
CA THR A 95 -2.00 8.06 -3.12
C THR A 95 -1.51 7.22 -1.97
N VAL A 96 -1.78 5.91 -2.04
CA VAL A 96 -1.37 4.94 -1.04
C VAL A 96 0.14 4.81 -1.02
N PHE A 97 0.71 4.82 0.17
CA PHE A 97 2.13 4.70 0.40
C PHE A 97 2.42 3.55 1.37
N ASN A 98 3.31 2.64 0.94
CA ASN A 98 3.81 1.58 1.81
C ASN A 98 5.26 1.93 2.20
N ALA A 99 5.52 2.00 3.50
CA ALA A 99 6.84 2.30 4.03
C ALA A 99 7.85 1.20 3.65
N GLU A 100 7.41 -0.05 3.60
CA GLU A 100 8.21 -1.20 3.22
C GLU A 100 8.60 -1.15 1.74
N GLY A 101 9.86 -0.82 1.48
CA GLY A 101 10.43 -0.72 0.13
C GLY A 101 10.18 -1.96 -0.76
N PRO A 102 10.43 -3.19 -0.27
CA PRO A 102 10.20 -4.41 -1.04
C PRO A 102 8.74 -4.62 -1.48
N CYS A 103 7.77 -4.08 -0.75
CA CYS A 103 6.35 -4.20 -1.09
C CYS A 103 5.84 -3.16 -2.06
N ARG A 104 6.63 -2.13 -2.39
CA ARG A 104 6.22 -1.08 -3.34
C ARG A 104 6.01 -1.59 -4.77
N PRO A 105 6.85 -2.47 -5.33
CA PRO A 105 6.61 -3.02 -6.67
C PRO A 105 5.64 -4.23 -6.67
N LEU A 106 5.25 -4.75 -5.50
CA LEU A 106 4.50 -6.00 -5.39
C LEU A 106 3.01 -5.75 -5.14
N ARG A 107 2.17 -6.55 -5.82
CA ARG A 107 0.71 -6.56 -5.63
C ARG A 107 0.20 -7.88 -5.05
N THR A 108 0.90 -8.42 -4.06
CA THR A 108 0.53 -9.66 -3.36
C THR A 108 -0.29 -9.36 -2.10
N LEU A 109 -0.85 -10.39 -1.46
CA LEU A 109 -1.68 -10.22 -0.26
C LEU A 109 -0.85 -9.78 0.96
N GLU A 110 0.40 -10.21 1.03
CA GLU A 110 1.36 -9.87 2.09
C GLU A 110 1.74 -8.39 2.02
N CYS A 111 1.80 -7.83 0.81
CA CYS A 111 2.13 -6.42 0.57
C CYS A 111 0.91 -5.50 0.48
N ALA A 112 -0.30 -6.04 0.70
CA ALA A 112 -1.52 -5.28 0.70
C ALA A 112 -1.69 -4.52 2.03
N LEU A 113 -1.98 -3.23 1.94
CA LEU A 113 -2.39 -2.40 3.07
C LEU A 113 -3.90 -2.51 3.27
N ARG A 114 -4.32 -2.41 4.52
CA ARG A 114 -5.73 -2.52 4.92
C ARG A 114 -6.41 -1.15 4.84
N LEU A 115 -7.64 -1.13 4.36
CA LEU A 115 -8.60 -0.08 4.69
C LEU A 115 -9.38 -0.53 5.93
N ALA A 116 -9.40 0.30 6.98
CA ALA A 116 -10.12 0.00 8.20
C ALA A 116 -11.61 0.37 8.09
N LYS A 117 -12.46 -0.25 8.89
CA LYS A 117 -13.88 0.12 9.02
C LYS A 117 -14.08 1.27 10.01
N ASP A 118 -13.36 1.20 11.12
CA ASP A 118 -13.44 2.15 12.22
C ASP A 118 -12.05 2.78 12.47
N PRO A 119 -11.90 4.11 12.32
CA PRO A 119 -10.63 4.81 12.57
C PRO A 119 -10.30 4.95 14.06
N TYR A 120 -11.23 4.59 14.96
CA TYR A 120 -11.06 4.60 16.42
C TYR A 120 -10.82 3.21 17.00
N ALA A 121 -10.98 2.15 16.22
CA ALA A 121 -10.57 0.81 16.58
C ALA A 121 -9.07 0.58 16.28
N GLU A 122 -8.50 -0.50 16.82
CA GLU A 122 -7.12 -0.89 16.51
C GLU A 122 -7.00 -1.25 15.02
N TYR A 123 -5.98 -0.73 14.34
CA TYR A 123 -5.77 -0.93 12.89
C TYR A 123 -5.50 -2.40 12.52
N ALA A 124 -4.83 -3.14 13.41
CA ALA A 124 -4.48 -4.54 13.21
C ALA A 124 -5.60 -5.51 13.61
N ALA A 125 -6.69 -5.02 14.22
CA ALA A 125 -7.76 -5.88 14.69
C ALA A 125 -8.38 -6.70 13.54
N PRO A 126 -8.59 -8.02 13.69
CA PRO A 126 -9.10 -8.89 12.62
C PRO A 126 -10.43 -8.42 12.03
N GLY A 127 -11.32 -7.85 12.86
CA GLY A 127 -12.64 -7.36 12.44
C GLY A 127 -12.64 -5.96 11.79
N ASN A 128 -11.55 -5.19 11.94
CA ASN A 128 -11.48 -3.80 11.49
C ASN A 128 -10.96 -3.69 10.04
N THR A 129 -11.54 -4.44 9.11
CA THR A 129 -11.10 -4.51 7.71
C THR A 129 -12.25 -4.29 6.74
N ALA A 130 -12.15 -3.25 5.93
CA ALA A 130 -13.14 -2.88 4.90
C ALA A 130 -12.67 -3.22 3.49
N GLY A 131 -11.36 -3.30 3.27
CA GLY A 131 -10.78 -3.62 1.97
C GLY A 131 -9.26 -3.67 1.98
N ARG A 132 -8.68 -3.89 0.80
CA ARG A 132 -7.23 -3.91 0.58
C ARG A 132 -6.84 -2.94 -0.53
N VAL A 133 -5.68 -2.32 -0.35
CA VAL A 133 -5.08 -1.39 -1.30
C VAL A 133 -3.57 -1.62 -1.34
N TRP A 134 -2.94 -1.24 -2.44
CA TRP A 134 -1.51 -1.43 -2.65
C TRP A 134 -0.80 -0.10 -2.82
N HIS A 135 0.53 -0.15 -2.70
CA HIS A 135 1.35 1.01 -2.97
C HIS A 135 1.06 1.62 -4.34
N GLY A 136 0.95 2.95 -4.40
CA GLY A 136 0.70 3.68 -5.64
C GLY A 136 -0.77 3.71 -6.06
N ASP A 137 -1.66 2.97 -5.39
CA ASP A 137 -3.10 3.06 -5.65
C ASP A 137 -3.57 4.49 -5.38
N ARG A 138 -4.31 5.05 -6.35
CA ARG A 138 -4.98 6.34 -6.20
C ARG A 138 -6.41 6.10 -5.73
N LEU A 139 -6.71 6.60 -4.54
CA LEU A 139 -8.03 6.51 -3.94
C LEU A 139 -8.72 7.86 -4.03
N ALA A 140 -10.04 7.84 -4.20
CA ALA A 140 -10.84 9.04 -4.01
C ALA A 140 -11.01 9.26 -2.50
N ALA A 141 -10.90 10.50 -2.02
CA ALA A 141 -10.94 10.84 -0.60
C ALA A 141 -12.01 11.88 -0.32
N ALA A 142 -12.68 11.73 0.83
CA ALA A 142 -13.81 12.57 1.20
C ALA A 142 -13.50 13.56 2.32
N CYS A 143 -12.90 13.07 3.40
CA CYS A 143 -12.63 13.87 4.59
C CYS A 143 -11.57 13.20 5.46
N VAL A 144 -11.11 13.90 6.50
CA VAL A 144 -10.12 13.40 7.46
C VAL A 144 -10.64 13.44 8.90
N VAL A 145 -10.37 12.39 9.66
CA VAL A 145 -10.44 12.38 11.13
C VAL A 145 -9.04 12.64 11.66
N THR A 146 -8.88 13.59 12.58
CA THR A 146 -7.56 13.98 13.13
C THR A 146 -7.23 13.34 14.49
N ARG A 147 -8.20 12.69 15.12
CA ARG A 147 -8.09 12.07 16.45
C ARG A 147 -8.50 10.59 16.43
N GLY A 148 -8.14 9.86 15.38
CA GLY A 148 -8.29 8.42 15.34
C GLY A 148 -7.18 7.72 16.13
N THR A 149 -7.23 6.40 16.20
CA THR A 149 -6.21 5.57 16.84
C THR A 149 -4.84 5.85 16.23
N MET A 150 -3.81 6.00 17.07
CA MET A 150 -2.43 6.19 16.61
C MET A 150 -1.98 4.95 15.83
N VAL A 151 -1.48 5.15 14.61
CA VAL A 151 -0.79 4.10 13.85
C VAL A 151 0.64 4.53 13.63
N THR A 152 1.57 3.61 13.87
CA THR A 152 3.00 3.76 13.55
C THR A 152 3.34 2.82 12.40
N ASP A 153 4.04 3.33 11.38
CA ASP A 153 4.52 2.50 10.27
C ASP A 153 5.86 1.83 10.57
N GLU A 154 6.33 1.01 9.63
CA GLU A 154 7.56 0.24 9.73
C GLU A 154 8.82 1.12 9.75
N SER A 155 8.70 2.40 9.41
CA SER A 155 9.77 3.39 9.50
C SER A 155 9.75 4.22 10.79
N GLY A 156 8.81 3.94 11.70
CA GLY A 156 8.66 4.64 12.97
C GLY A 156 7.90 5.97 12.87
N ILE A 157 7.26 6.26 11.73
CA ILE A 157 6.43 7.46 11.57
C ILE A 157 5.04 7.15 12.14
N SER A 158 4.50 8.05 12.97
CA SER A 158 3.19 7.88 13.60
C SER A 158 2.19 8.96 13.19
N SER A 159 0.89 8.62 13.16
CA SER A 159 -0.19 9.59 12.91
C SER A 159 -1.50 9.16 13.56
N THR A 160 -2.28 10.15 14.03
CA THR A 160 -3.71 10.01 14.41
C THR A 160 -4.65 10.38 13.27
N ARG A 161 -4.13 10.74 12.09
CA ARG A 161 -4.96 11.15 10.95
C ARG A 161 -5.46 9.92 10.22
N TRP A 162 -6.73 9.93 9.85
CA TRP A 162 -7.38 8.87 9.09
C TRP A 162 -8.23 9.47 7.98
N TYR A 163 -8.05 8.97 6.76
CA TYR A 163 -8.71 9.50 5.58
C TYR A 163 -9.82 8.55 5.17
N LEU A 164 -11.05 9.07 5.05
CA LEU A 164 -12.15 8.31 4.46
C LEU A 164 -11.93 8.25 2.94
N VAL A 165 -11.76 7.05 2.41
CA VAL A 165 -11.38 6.82 1.02
C VAL A 165 -12.28 5.78 0.35
N ARG A 166 -12.36 5.85 -0.97
CA ARG A 166 -13.00 4.87 -1.85
C ARG A 166 -12.00 4.41 -2.90
N ASN A 167 -11.81 3.11 -3.05
CA ASN A 167 -10.99 2.53 -4.13
C ASN A 167 -11.79 2.47 -5.45
N ARG A 168 -11.13 2.07 -6.54
CA ARG A 168 -11.78 1.97 -7.87
C ARG A 168 -12.84 0.87 -7.97
N GLU A 169 -12.74 -0.14 -7.11
CA GLU A 169 -13.68 -1.26 -7.03
C GLU A 169 -14.91 -0.92 -6.17
N GLY A 170 -14.95 0.29 -5.58
CA GLY A 170 -16.04 0.76 -4.74
C GLY A 170 -15.89 0.44 -3.25
N ALA A 171 -14.81 -0.23 -2.84
CA ALA A 171 -14.54 -0.46 -1.42
C ALA A 171 -14.22 0.86 -0.73
N GLU A 172 -15.02 1.19 0.28
CA GLU A 172 -14.84 2.34 1.15
C GLU A 172 -14.21 1.92 2.47
N GLY A 173 -13.41 2.80 3.05
CA GLY A 173 -12.88 2.60 4.39
C GLY A 173 -11.88 3.69 4.77
N TRP A 174 -11.19 3.48 5.88
CA TRP A 174 -10.27 4.44 6.47
C TRP A 174 -8.81 4.05 6.20
N LEU A 175 -8.08 4.98 5.59
CA LEU A 175 -6.65 4.85 5.37
C LEU A 175 -5.88 5.65 6.44
N PRO A 176 -4.98 5.03 7.23
CA PRO A 176 -4.14 5.75 8.17
C PRO A 176 -3.25 6.78 7.46
N GLY A 177 -2.99 7.90 8.11
CA GLY A 177 -2.19 8.99 7.54
C GLY A 177 -0.74 8.61 7.25
N VAL A 178 -0.20 7.63 7.97
CA VAL A 178 1.13 7.05 7.69
C VAL A 178 1.18 6.22 6.40
N ARG A 179 0.02 5.78 5.89
CA ARG A 179 -0.12 5.00 4.66
C ARG A 179 -0.44 5.85 3.43
N THR A 180 -0.20 7.16 3.49
CA THR A 180 -0.40 8.08 2.37
C THR A 180 0.64 9.18 2.36
N ARG A 181 0.94 9.71 1.18
CA ARG A 181 1.76 10.93 1.01
C ARG A 181 0.89 12.14 0.67
N ASN A 182 -0.35 12.15 1.13
CA ASN A 182 -1.29 13.21 0.80
C ASN A 182 -0.77 14.58 1.26
N THR A 183 -0.62 15.51 0.31
CA THR A 183 -0.28 16.92 0.55
C THR A 183 -1.49 17.84 0.45
N ALA A 184 -2.64 17.32 0.01
CA ALA A 184 -3.87 18.09 -0.10
C ALA A 184 -4.59 18.17 1.25
N GLU A 185 -4.98 19.39 1.62
CA GLU A 185 -5.82 19.62 2.80
C GLU A 185 -7.25 19.16 2.50
N LEU A 186 -7.69 18.16 3.26
CA LEU A 186 -9.06 17.65 3.25
C LEU A 186 -9.83 18.25 4.41
N ARG A 187 -11.12 18.51 4.20
CA ARG A 187 -12.03 18.92 5.28
C ARG A 187 -12.09 17.86 6.38
N THR A 188 -12.34 18.29 7.62
CA THR A 188 -12.60 17.37 8.72
C THR A 188 -13.95 16.66 8.51
N CYS A 189 -14.01 15.36 8.82
CA CYS A 189 -15.25 14.61 8.78
C CYS A 189 -16.24 15.12 9.85
N SER A 190 -17.53 15.12 9.52
CA SER A 190 -18.58 15.28 10.53
C SER A 190 -18.59 14.09 11.50
N ALA A 191 -19.22 14.27 12.66
CA ALA A 191 -19.30 13.22 13.67
C ALA A 191 -20.06 11.97 13.16
N ASP A 192 -21.03 12.15 12.26
CA ASP A 192 -21.80 11.05 11.69
C ASP A 192 -21.01 10.33 10.59
N GLU A 193 -20.27 11.06 9.75
CA GLU A 193 -19.33 10.45 8.80
C GLU A 193 -18.27 9.62 9.52
N ALA A 194 -17.77 10.09 10.67
CA ALA A 194 -16.75 9.39 11.44
C ALA A 194 -17.25 8.09 12.11
N ARG A 195 -18.54 8.01 12.48
CA ARG A 195 -19.13 6.86 13.17
C ARG A 195 -19.81 5.84 12.26
N ASN A 196 -20.37 6.29 11.14
CA ASN A 196 -21.26 5.49 10.30
C ASN A 196 -20.67 5.18 8.91
N SER A 197 -19.40 5.53 8.66
CA SER A 197 -18.71 5.08 7.44
C SER A 197 -18.44 3.57 7.52
N PRO A 198 -18.40 2.88 6.36
CA PRO A 198 -18.54 1.42 6.23
C PRO A 198 -17.42 0.57 6.85
#